data_AF-A0A2Y9GXQ2-F1
#
_entry.id   AF-A0A2Y9GXQ2-F1
#
_cell.length_a   1.000
_cell.length_b   1.000
_cell.length_c   1.000
_cell.angle_alpha   90.00
_cell.angle_beta   90.00
_cell.angle_gamma   90.00
#
_symmetry.space_group_name_H-M   'P 1'
#
loop_
_entity.id
_entity.type
_entity.pdbx_description
1 polymer ?
#
loop_
_entity_poly.entity_id
_entity_poly.type
_entity_poly.pdbx_seq_one_letter_code
_entity_poly.pdbx_strand_id
1 'polypeptide(L)'
;MAEGGGCRERPDAETQKSELGALMRTTLQRGAQWYLIDSRWFKQWKKYVGFDSWDMYNVGEHNLFPGPIDNSGLFSDPESQTLKEHLIDELDYVLVPTEAWNKLLNWYGCVEGQQPIVRKGIVVVSGGE
;
A
#
# COMPACT_ATOMS: atom_id res chain seq x y z
N MET A 1 21.20 -31.31 3.93
CA MET A 1 20.14 -31.05 2.93
C MET A 1 20.32 -29.60 2.53
N ALA A 2 20.66 -29.39 1.28
CA ALA A 2 21.15 -28.11 0.74
C ALA A 2 19.96 -27.24 0.31
N GLU A 3 20.02 -25.95 0.65
CA GLU A 3 19.52 -24.80 -0.12
C GLU A 3 18.08 -24.88 -0.67
N GLY A 4 17.12 -24.35 0.09
CA GLY A 4 15.87 -23.83 -0.44
C GLY A 4 15.76 -22.37 -0.06
N GLY A 5 16.37 -21.48 -0.86
CA GLY A 5 16.28 -20.03 -0.65
C GLY A 5 14.82 -19.63 -0.47
N GLY A 6 14.53 -18.91 0.62
CA GLY A 6 13.18 -18.55 1.01
C GLY A 6 12.42 -17.92 -0.15
N CYS A 7 11.53 -18.70 -0.77
CA CYS A 7 10.48 -18.13 -1.59
C CYS A 7 9.75 -17.18 -0.64
N ARG A 8 9.77 -15.88 -0.91
CA ARG A 8 8.97 -14.91 -0.14
C ARG A 8 7.52 -15.21 -0.50
N GLU A 9 6.94 -16.20 0.17
CA GLU A 9 5.58 -16.66 -0.09
C GLU A 9 4.62 -15.53 0.28
N ARG A 10 3.95 -14.99 -0.74
CA ARG A 10 2.82 -14.09 -0.54
C ARG A 10 1.72 -14.88 0.18
N PRO A 11 1.26 -14.44 1.36
CA PRO A 11 0.21 -15.15 2.08
C PRO A 11 -1.13 -15.02 1.34
N ASP A 12 -2.09 -15.87 1.68
CA ASP A 12 -3.43 -15.85 1.08
C ASP A 12 -4.15 -14.51 1.28
N ALA A 13 -5.13 -14.24 0.42
CA ALA A 13 -5.93 -13.01 0.43
C ALA A 13 -6.50 -12.67 1.82
N GLU A 14 -7.02 -13.67 2.54
CA GLU A 14 -7.59 -13.48 3.88
C GLU A 14 -6.54 -13.02 4.91
N THR A 15 -5.36 -13.65 4.90
CA THR A 15 -4.25 -13.29 5.78
C THR A 15 -3.75 -11.88 5.47
N GLN A 16 -3.59 -11.53 4.18
CA GLN A 16 -3.21 -10.19 3.77
C GLN A 16 -4.21 -9.13 4.26
N LYS A 17 -5.52 -9.39 4.09
CA LYS A 17 -6.59 -8.51 4.56
C LYS A 17 -6.50 -8.30 6.07
N SER A 18 -6.33 -9.38 6.83
CA SER A 18 -6.26 -9.33 8.30
C SER A 18 -5.03 -8.55 8.78
N GLU A 19 -3.85 -8.89 8.26
CA GLU A 19 -2.60 -8.23 8.64
C GLU A 19 -2.58 -6.75 8.26
N LEU A 20 -2.93 -6.43 7.01
CA LEU A 20 -2.93 -5.05 6.56
C LEU A 20 -4.05 -4.25 7.25
N GLY A 21 -5.22 -4.86 7.47
CA GLY A 21 -6.33 -4.25 8.19
C GLY A 21 -5.97 -3.88 9.62
N ALA A 22 -5.24 -4.74 10.34
CA ALA A 22 -4.74 -4.42 11.68
C ALA A 22 -3.76 -3.22 11.65
N LEU A 23 -2.85 -3.18 10.67
CA LEU A 23 -1.89 -2.09 10.52
C LEU A 23 -2.57 -0.77 10.14
N MET A 24 -3.56 -0.80 9.25
CA MET A 24 -4.34 0.38 8.84
C MET A 24 -5.13 0.99 10.00
N ARG A 25 -5.50 0.19 11.02
CA ARG A 25 -6.17 0.66 12.24
C ARG A 25 -5.20 1.25 13.26
N THR A 26 -3.89 1.12 13.05
CA THR A 26 -2.88 1.66 13.96
C THR A 26 -2.92 3.18 13.90
N THR A 27 -3.13 3.81 15.05
CA THR A 27 -3.25 5.27 15.15
C THR A 27 -1.99 5.95 14.66
N LEU A 28 -2.16 7.01 13.87
CA LEU A 28 -1.09 7.87 13.39
C LEU A 28 -0.31 8.46 14.57
N GLN A 29 0.85 7.88 14.90
CA GLN A 29 1.71 8.38 15.96
C GLN A 29 2.55 9.57 15.47
N ARG A 30 2.76 10.54 16.36
CA ARG A 30 3.59 11.71 16.08
C ARG A 30 5.00 11.29 15.67
N GLY A 31 5.42 11.69 14.48
CA GLY A 31 6.74 11.36 13.93
C GLY A 31 6.81 10.02 13.20
N ALA A 32 5.71 9.28 13.08
CA ALA A 32 5.66 8.08 12.26
C ALA A 32 5.85 8.40 10.78
N GLN A 33 6.52 7.49 10.06
CA GLN A 33 6.71 7.56 8.62
C GLN A 33 5.57 6.83 7.91
N TRP A 34 5.04 7.50 6.88
CA TRP A 34 3.94 7.04 6.05
C TRP A 34 4.42 6.92 4.63
N TYR A 35 3.87 5.95 3.92
CA TYR A 35 4.19 5.70 2.53
C TYR A 35 2.94 5.94 1.69
N LEU A 36 3.13 6.61 0.56
CA LEU A 36 2.05 6.82 -0.39
C LEU A 36 1.98 5.64 -1.34
N ILE A 37 0.76 5.16 -1.54
CA ILE A 37 0.42 4.18 -2.57
C ILE A 37 -0.65 4.79 -3.46
N ASP A 38 -0.51 4.64 -4.77
CA ASP A 38 -1.54 5.02 -5.73
C ASP A 38 -2.89 4.35 -5.38
N SER A 39 -3.96 5.14 -5.36
CA SER A 39 -5.27 4.66 -4.95
C SER A 39 -5.82 3.61 -5.91
N ARG A 40 -5.43 3.63 -7.19
CA ARG A 40 -5.88 2.64 -8.19
C ARG A 40 -5.29 1.28 -7.87
N TRP A 41 -3.98 1.23 -7.62
CA TRP A 41 -3.33 -0.01 -7.20
C TRP A 41 -3.94 -0.53 -5.89
N PHE A 42 -4.12 0.35 -4.90
CA PHE A 42 -4.68 -0.05 -3.62
C PHE A 42 -6.14 -0.50 -3.72
N LYS A 43 -6.97 0.17 -4.53
CA LYS A 43 -8.37 -0.25 -4.80
C LYS A 43 -8.40 -1.63 -5.48
N GLN A 44 -7.48 -1.90 -6.40
CA GLN A 44 -7.35 -3.20 -7.05
C GLN A 44 -6.96 -4.28 -6.03
N TRP A 45 -5.97 -4.00 -5.18
CA TRP A 45 -5.59 -4.88 -4.08
C TRP A 45 -6.76 -5.16 -3.13
N LYS A 46 -7.53 -4.13 -2.75
CA LYS A 46 -8.73 -4.27 -1.91
C LYS A 46 -9.76 -5.22 -2.52
N LYS A 47 -10.00 -5.18 -3.83
CA LYS A 47 -10.88 -6.13 -4.52
C LYS A 47 -10.31 -7.54 -4.50
N TYR A 48 -9.02 -7.66 -4.83
CA TYR A 48 -8.32 -8.95 -4.84
C TYR A 48 -8.38 -9.67 -3.48
N VAL A 49 -8.19 -8.94 -2.37
CA VAL A 49 -8.25 -9.53 -1.02
C VAL A 49 -9.64 -9.50 -0.38
N GLY A 50 -10.65 -8.95 -1.06
CA GLY A 50 -11.98 -8.75 -0.49
C GLY A 50 -11.99 -7.84 0.73
N PHE A 51 -11.13 -6.81 0.76
CA PHE A 51 -11.00 -5.87 1.86
C PHE A 51 -12.32 -5.15 2.15
N ASP A 52 -13.01 -4.72 1.08
CA ASP A 52 -14.34 -4.14 1.15
C ASP A 52 -15.39 -5.26 1.07
N SER A 53 -16.17 -5.46 2.14
CA SER A 53 -17.00 -6.66 2.35
C SER A 53 -18.12 -6.90 1.34
N TRP A 54 -18.33 -6.03 0.36
CA TRP A 54 -19.37 -6.19 -0.67
C TRP A 54 -18.93 -7.03 -1.88
N ASP A 55 -17.62 -7.18 -2.13
CA ASP A 55 -17.07 -7.90 -3.30
C ASP A 55 -16.40 -9.22 -2.87
N MET A 56 -17.13 -10.08 -2.15
CA MET A 56 -16.60 -11.38 -1.69
C MET A 56 -16.56 -12.46 -2.77
N TYR A 57 -17.19 -12.21 -3.94
CA TYR A 57 -17.33 -13.21 -5.00
C TYR A 57 -16.08 -13.38 -5.87
N ASN A 58 -15.22 -12.35 -5.96
CA ASN A 58 -14.04 -12.36 -6.84
C ASN A 58 -12.72 -12.43 -6.04
N VAL A 59 -12.78 -12.71 -4.74
CA VAL A 59 -11.59 -12.74 -3.86
C VAL A 59 -10.61 -13.82 -4.31
N GLY A 60 -9.34 -13.44 -4.46
CA GLY A 60 -8.28 -14.35 -4.90
C GLY A 60 -8.28 -14.64 -6.40
N GLU A 61 -9.18 -14.06 -7.19
CA GLU A 61 -9.18 -14.26 -8.64
C GLU A 61 -7.92 -13.68 -9.29
N HIS A 62 -7.31 -14.47 -10.18
CA HIS A 62 -6.10 -14.06 -10.90
C HIS A 62 -6.32 -12.79 -11.73
N ASN A 63 -7.53 -12.60 -12.27
CA ASN A 63 -7.88 -11.41 -13.05
C ASN A 63 -7.86 -10.12 -12.23
N LEU A 64 -7.99 -10.23 -10.91
CA LEU A 64 -7.95 -9.08 -10.00
C LEU A 64 -6.57 -8.85 -9.39
N PHE A 65 -5.58 -9.68 -9.75
CA PHE A 65 -4.24 -9.56 -9.23
C PHE A 65 -3.66 -8.15 -9.51
N PRO A 66 -3.32 -7.36 -8.47
CA PRO A 66 -2.93 -5.96 -8.65
C PRO A 66 -1.54 -5.79 -9.27
N GLY A 67 -0.72 -6.84 -9.33
CA GLY A 67 0.65 -6.71 -9.80
C GLY A 67 1.57 -5.99 -8.81
N PRO A 68 2.79 -5.60 -9.23
CA PRO A 68 3.70 -4.82 -8.41
C PRO A 68 3.11 -3.44 -8.09
N ILE A 69 3.49 -2.86 -6.95
CA ILE A 69 3.05 -1.53 -6.56
C ILE A 69 3.48 -0.53 -7.63
N ASP A 70 2.49 0.12 -8.23
CA ASP A 70 2.69 1.16 -9.24
C ASP A 70 2.22 2.51 -8.70
N ASN A 71 3.19 3.41 -8.49
CA ASN A 71 2.95 4.80 -8.09
C ASN A 71 3.11 5.77 -9.27
N SER A 72 3.23 5.27 -10.51
CA SER A 72 3.40 6.10 -11.71
C SER A 72 2.28 7.13 -11.88
N GLY A 73 1.05 6.77 -11.48
CA GLY A 73 -0.12 7.64 -11.49
C GLY A 73 0.01 8.89 -10.62
N LEU A 74 0.87 8.86 -9.60
CA LEU A 74 1.10 9.97 -8.68
C LEU A 74 2.19 10.93 -9.14
N PHE A 75 3.04 10.55 -10.10
CA PHE A 75 4.14 11.37 -10.56
C PHE A 75 3.71 12.28 -11.72
N SER A 76 4.01 13.58 -11.61
CA SER A 76 3.96 14.51 -12.74
C SER A 76 5.07 14.20 -13.73
N ASP A 77 6.23 13.78 -13.22
CA ASP A 77 7.41 13.44 -14.00
C ASP A 77 7.92 12.05 -13.57
N PRO A 78 7.86 11.03 -14.44
CA PRO A 78 8.24 9.66 -14.09
C PRO A 78 9.75 9.47 -13.98
N GLU A 79 10.57 10.31 -14.63
CA GLU A 79 12.03 10.21 -14.58
C GLU A 79 12.57 10.73 -13.25
N SER A 80 12.12 11.92 -12.84
CA SER A 80 12.48 12.55 -11.57
C SER A 80 11.63 12.07 -10.40
N GLN A 81 10.58 11.28 -10.66
CA GLN A 81 9.61 10.80 -9.66
C GLN A 81 9.00 11.95 -8.84
N THR A 82 8.77 13.08 -9.52
CA THR A 82 8.20 14.28 -8.92
C THR A 82 6.70 14.10 -8.78
N LEU A 83 6.19 14.21 -7.56
CA LEU A 83 4.75 14.09 -7.30
C LEU A 83 3.94 15.18 -8.00
N LYS A 84 2.74 14.84 -8.44
CA LYS A 84 1.74 15.80 -8.89
C LYS A 84 1.36 16.76 -7.77
N GLU A 85 1.06 17.99 -8.15
CA GLU A 85 0.43 18.95 -7.26
C GLU A 85 -1.04 18.59 -7.06
N HIS A 86 -1.65 19.06 -5.96
CA HIS A 86 -3.07 18.85 -5.65
C HIS A 86 -3.53 17.40 -5.52
N LEU A 87 -2.63 16.46 -5.20
CA LEU A 87 -3.01 15.09 -4.88
C LEU A 87 -3.88 15.06 -3.62
N ILE A 88 -5.00 14.35 -3.69
CA ILE A 88 -5.98 14.24 -2.61
C ILE A 88 -5.87 12.87 -1.93
N ASP A 89 -5.81 12.87 -0.60
CA ASP A 89 -5.82 11.66 0.22
C ASP A 89 -7.11 10.85 0.00
N GLU A 90 -7.01 9.53 0.01
CA GLU A 90 -8.04 8.53 -0.31
C GLU A 90 -8.60 8.57 -1.76
N LEU A 91 -8.41 9.67 -2.48
CA LEU A 91 -8.87 9.84 -3.86
C LEU A 91 -7.77 9.47 -4.87
N ASP A 92 -6.60 10.11 -4.78
CA ASP A 92 -5.46 9.87 -5.66
C ASP A 92 -4.46 8.89 -5.05
N TYR A 93 -4.16 9.03 -3.76
CA TYR A 93 -3.26 8.14 -3.03
C TYR A 93 -3.89 7.69 -1.71
N VAL A 94 -3.29 6.68 -1.09
CA VAL A 94 -3.56 6.28 0.29
C VAL A 94 -2.28 6.30 1.09
N LEU A 95 -2.39 6.69 2.36
CA LEU A 95 -1.29 6.66 3.32
C LEU A 95 -1.29 5.34 4.07
N VAL A 96 -0.19 4.61 3.98
CA VAL A 96 0.01 3.36 4.74
C VAL A 96 1.15 3.51 5.74
N PRO A 97 1.07 2.89 6.93
CA PRO A 97 2.17 2.89 7.87
C PRO A 97 3.35 2.11 7.30
N THR A 98 4.54 2.37 7.85
CA THR A 98 5.80 1.72 7.43
C THR A 98 5.69 0.20 7.39
N GLU A 99 5.05 -0.41 8.38
CA GLU A 99 4.88 -1.87 8.44
C GLU A 99 4.00 -2.40 7.30
N ALA A 100 2.92 -1.69 6.97
CA ALA A 100 2.02 -2.09 5.89
C ALA A 100 2.70 -1.96 4.53
N TRP A 101 3.47 -0.88 4.32
CA TRP A 101 4.29 -0.71 3.12
C TRP A 101 5.28 -1.86 2.94
N ASN A 102 6.04 -2.20 3.98
CA ASN A 102 7.02 -3.29 3.91
C ASN A 102 6.37 -4.63 3.57
N LYS A 103 5.19 -4.92 4.13
CA LYS A 103 4.42 -6.13 3.79
C LYS A 103 3.99 -6.13 2.32
N LEU A 104 3.37 -5.06 1.83
CA LEU A 104 2.94 -4.95 0.44
C LEU A 104 4.12 -5.05 -0.52
N LEU A 105 5.24 -4.39 -0.22
CA LEU A 105 6.46 -4.46 -1.00
C LEU A 105 7.04 -5.88 -1.02
N ASN A 106 7.00 -6.60 0.09
CA ASN A 106 7.46 -7.99 0.16
C ASN A 106 6.55 -8.95 -0.61
N TRP A 107 5.23 -8.69 -0.62
CA TRP A 107 4.23 -9.53 -1.28
C TRP A 107 4.14 -9.29 -2.78
N TYR A 108 4.18 -8.05 -3.21
CA TYR A 108 3.90 -7.64 -4.59
C TYR A 108 5.12 -7.08 -5.31
N GLY A 109 6.13 -6.61 -4.57
CA GLY A 109 7.20 -5.81 -5.14
C GLY A 109 6.73 -4.40 -5.49
N CYS A 110 7.61 -3.65 -6.14
CA CYS A 110 7.32 -2.35 -6.72
C CYS A 110 7.83 -2.34 -8.15
N VAL A 111 7.21 -1.53 -9.01
CA VAL A 111 7.65 -1.36 -10.39
C VAL A 111 9.13 -0.98 -10.41
N GLU A 112 9.91 -1.63 -11.28
CA GLU A 112 11.35 -1.39 -11.38
C GLU A 112 11.65 0.10 -11.64
N GLY A 113 12.60 0.65 -10.88
CA GLY A 113 12.99 2.05 -10.96
C GLY A 113 12.18 3.01 -10.10
N GLN A 114 11.00 2.62 -9.59
CA GLN A 114 10.23 3.46 -8.68
C GLN A 114 10.78 3.39 -7.24
N GLN A 115 10.84 4.54 -6.59
CA GLN A 115 11.27 4.70 -5.21
C GLN A 115 10.06 4.84 -4.27
N PRO A 116 10.16 4.32 -3.03
CA PRO A 116 9.11 4.50 -2.03
C PRO A 116 8.90 5.98 -1.69
N ILE A 117 7.65 6.43 -1.79
CA ILE A 117 7.28 7.82 -1.51
C ILE A 117 6.99 7.98 -0.02
N VAL A 118 7.97 8.43 0.76
CA VAL A 118 7.83 8.61 2.21
C VAL A 118 7.37 10.03 2.57
N ARG A 119 6.35 10.13 3.44
CA ARG A 119 5.93 11.36 4.11
C ARG A 119 6.09 11.20 5.62
N LYS A 120 6.68 12.22 6.25
CA LYS A 120 6.70 12.31 7.72
C LYS A 120 5.32 12.75 8.18
N GLY A 121 4.72 12.00 9.10
CA GLY A 121 3.47 12.38 9.75
C GLY A 121 3.67 13.71 10.47
N ILE A 122 3.08 14.77 9.93
CA ILE A 122 3.02 16.06 10.61
C ILE A 122 2.03 15.86 11.75
N VAL A 123 2.42 16.22 12.96
CA VAL A 123 1.50 16.14 14.09
C VAL A 123 0.26 16.98 13.73
N VAL A 124 -0.93 16.37 13.71
CA VAL A 124 -2.10 17.12 14.13
C VAL A 124 -1.98 17.14 15.63
N VAL A 125 -1.38 18.21 16.17
CA VAL A 125 -1.71 18.54 17.55
C VAL A 125 -3.19 18.80 17.49
N SER A 126 -4.00 17.87 18.00
CA SER A 126 -5.28 18.27 18.55
C SER A 126 -4.93 19.29 19.63
N GLY A 127 -4.89 20.57 19.27
CA GLY A 127 -5.39 21.60 20.18
C GLY A 127 -6.78 21.10 20.54
N GLY A 128 -7.03 20.67 21.76
CA GLY A 128 -6.74 21.46 22.93
C GLY A 128 -7.73 22.60 22.91
N GLU A 129 -8.98 22.26 23.21
CA GLU A 129 -9.93 22.98 24.08
C GLU A 129 -11.04 22.01 24.48
#